data_AF-A0A327UW67-F1
#
_entry.id   AF-A0A327UW67-F1
#
_cell.length_a   1.000
_cell.length_b   1.000
_cell.length_c   1.000
_cell.angle_alpha   90.00
_cell.angle_beta   90.00
_cell.angle_gamma   90.00
#
_symmetry.space_group_name_H-M   'P 1'
#
loop_
_entity.id
_entity.type
_entity.pdbx_description
1 polymer ?
#
loop_
_entity_poly.entity_id
_entity_poly.type
_entity_poly.pdbx_seq_one_letter_code
_entity_poly.pdbx_strand_id
1 'polypeptide(L)' 'MNTKPWRQRVQQEDELLEQLRLQVSEAAERRATAFAEGVAELGSVYKVAKALDKPWTTVDQAIKKHGLTTPGRNTTA' A
#
# COMPACT_ATOMS: atom_id res chain seq x y z
N MET A 1 -18.54 -28.77 -24.05
CA MET A 1 -18.24 -27.56 -23.26
C MET A 1 -18.74 -27.79 -21.84
N ASN A 2 -17.85 -28.14 -20.91
CA ASN A 2 -18.24 -28.35 -19.51
C ASN A 2 -17.88 -27.06 -18.76
N THR A 3 -18.78 -26.08 -18.85
CA THR A 3 -18.63 -24.81 -18.16
C THR A 3 -18.61 -25.11 -16.67
N LYS A 4 -17.50 -24.77 -15.98
CA LYS A 4 -17.39 -24.96 -14.53
C LYS A 4 -18.67 -24.45 -13.85
N PRO A 5 -19.25 -25.21 -12.89
CA PRO A 5 -20.39 -24.75 -12.12
C PRO A 5 -20.15 -23.35 -11.59
N TRP A 6 -21.17 -22.48 -11.61
CA TRP A 6 -21.01 -21.07 -11.22
C TRP A 6 -20.41 -20.92 -9.82
N ARG A 7 -20.70 -21.84 -8.90
CA ARG A 7 -20.13 -21.89 -7.55
C ARG A 7 -18.61 -22.02 -7.56
N GLN A 8 -18.08 -22.89 -8.42
CA GLN A 8 -16.64 -23.08 -8.57
C GLN A 8 -15.99 -21.85 -9.20
N ARG A 9 -16.67 -21.17 -10.13
CA ARG A 9 -16.17 -19.90 -10.69
C ARG A 9 -16.09 -18.81 -9.62
N VAL A 10 -17.12 -18.66 -8.78
CA VAL A 10 -17.12 -17.71 -7.66
C VAL A 10 -15.97 -18.00 -6.68
N GLN A 11 -15.79 -19.26 -6.26
CA GLN A 11 -14.69 -19.64 -5.38
C GLN A 11 -13.31 -19.27 -5.93
N GLN A 12 -13.10 -19.44 -7.24
CA GLN A 12 -11.84 -19.08 -7.89
C GLN A 12 -11.59 -17.56 -7.91
N GLU A 13 -12.64 -16.76 -8.13
CA GLU A 13 -12.52 -15.30 -8.07
C GLU A 13 -12.28 -14.81 -6.63
N ASP A 14 -12.91 -15.44 -5.63
CA ASP A 14 -12.67 -15.12 -4.22
C ASP A 14 -11.21 -15.39 -3.82
N GLU A 15 -10.67 -16.55 -4.22
CA GLU A 15 -9.27 -16.91 -3.99
C GLU A 15 -8.30 -15.93 -4.69
N LEU A 16 -8.63 -15.48 -5.90
CA LEU A 16 -7.84 -14.47 -6.62
C LEU A 16 -7.91 -13.12 -5.92
N LEU A 17 -9.09 -12.70 -5.45
CA LEU A 17 -9.26 -11.45 -4.72
C LEU A 17 -8.48 -11.45 -3.41
N GLU A 18 -8.41 -12.58 -2.71
CA GLU A 18 -7.59 -12.72 -1.50
C GLU A 18 -6.10 -12.52 -1.80
N GLN A 19 -5.58 -13.13 -2.87
CA GLN A 19 -4.20 -12.96 -3.30
C GLN A 19 -3.91 -11.51 -3.71
N LEU A 20 -4.81 -10.88 -4.48
CA LEU A 20 -4.67 -9.48 -4.90
C LEU A 20 -4.73 -8.53 -3.71
N ARG A 21 -5.55 -8.80 -2.69
CA ARG A 21 -5.59 -8.01 -1.45
C ARG A 21 -4.24 -7.99 -0.74
N LEU A 22 -3.56 -9.13 -0.67
CA LEU A 22 -2.20 -9.21 -0.10
C LEU A 22 -1.22 -8.35 -0.90
N GLN A 23 -1.19 -8.52 -2.22
CA GLN A 23 -0.31 -7.75 -3.11
C GLN A 23 -0.57 -6.23 -3.04
N VAL A 24 -1.85 -5.83 -2.96
CA VAL A 24 -2.27 -4.43 -2.80
C VAL A 24 -1.80 -3.88 -1.46
N SER A 25 -1.90 -4.67 -0.38
CA SER A 25 -1.42 -4.26 0.95
C SER A 25 0.08 -4.02 0.95
N GLU A 26 0.87 -4.96 0.42
CA GLU A 26 2.32 -4.81 0.32
C GLU A 26 2.73 -3.63 -0.58
N ALA A 27 2.03 -3.43 -1.69
CA ALA A 27 2.26 -2.29 -2.56
C ALA A 27 1.95 -0.96 -1.85
N ALA A 28 0.90 -0.92 -1.03
CA ALA A 28 0.55 0.25 -0.22
C ALA A 28 1.63 0.55 0.82
N GLU A 29 2.23 -0.47 1.44
CA GLU A 29 3.36 -0.31 2.37
C GLU A 29 4.58 0.27 1.68
N ARG A 30 5.03 -0.33 0.56
CA ARG A 30 6.16 0.18 -0.23
C ARG A 30 5.94 1.63 -0.67
N ARG A 31 4.71 1.97 -1.06
CA ARG A 31 4.34 3.33 -1.47
C ARG A 31 4.38 4.31 -0.30
N ALA A 32 3.96 3.89 0.89
CA ALA A 32 4.04 4.73 2.09
C ALA A 32 5.49 5.04 2.49
N THR A 33 6.39 4.06 2.37
CA THR A 33 7.83 4.28 2.57
C THR A 33 8.37 5.31 1.56
N ALA A 34 8.07 5.16 0.27
CA ALA A 34 8.48 6.13 -0.75
C ALA A 34 7.92 7.54 -0.49
N PHE A 35 6.70 7.64 0.05
CA PHE A 35 6.17 8.93 0.49
C PHE A 35 6.94 9.52 1.66
N ALA A 36 7.31 8.72 2.66
CA ALA A 36 8.12 9.17 3.79
C ALA A 36 9.52 9.64 3.34
N GLU A 37 10.16 8.93 2.42
CA GLU A 37 11.40 9.35 1.77
C GLU A 37 11.24 10.70 1.06
N GLY A 38 10.19 10.85 0.25
CA GLY A 38 9.89 12.12 -0.39
C GLY A 38 9.62 13.27 0.60
N VAL A 39 9.03 12.96 1.77
CA VAL A 39 8.84 13.96 2.84
C VAL A 39 10.18 14.36 3.44
N ALA A 40 11.10 13.42 3.63
CA ALA A 40 12.45 13.71 4.10
C ALA A 40 13.24 14.56 3.09
N GLU A 41 13.08 14.30 1.79
CA GLU A 41 13.73 15.06 0.72
C GLU A 41 13.14 16.48 0.54
N LEU A 42 11.82 16.59 0.42
CA LEU A 42 11.15 17.85 0.08
C LEU A 42 10.80 18.69 1.31
N GLY A 43 10.79 18.07 2.50
CA GLY A 43 10.53 18.68 3.80
C GLY A 43 9.05 18.83 4.18
N SER A 44 8.11 18.29 3.40
CA SER A 44 6.68 18.37 3.70
C SER A 44 5.83 17.38 2.90
N VAL A 45 4.83 16.79 3.55
CA VAL A 45 3.76 15.99 2.92
C VAL A 45 3.08 16.75 1.78
N TYR A 46 2.86 18.05 1.93
CA TYR A 46 2.20 18.86 0.91
C TYR A 46 3.04 18.99 -0.36
N LYS A 47 4.37 19.12 -0.22
CA LYS A 47 5.28 19.20 -1.38
C LYS A 47 5.35 17.88 -2.13
N VAL A 48 5.37 16.75 -1.43
CA VAL A 48 5.27 15.41 -2.03
C VAL A 48 3.95 15.25 -2.77
N ALA A 49 2.84 15.62 -2.13
CA ALA A 49 1.52 15.55 -2.74
C ALA A 49 1.42 16.41 -4.02
N LYS A 50 1.96 17.63 -3.98
CA LYS A 50 2.03 18.52 -5.16
C LYS A 50 2.92 17.94 -6.27
N ALA A 51 4.08 17.36 -5.93
CA ALA A 51 4.99 16.76 -6.90
C ALA A 51 4.36 15.56 -7.62
N LEU A 52 3.48 14.83 -6.96
CA LEU A 52 2.81 13.63 -7.49
C LEU A 52 1.41 13.88 -8.05
N ASP A 53 0.96 15.14 -8.06
CA ASP A 53 -0.42 15.54 -8.38
C ASP A 53 -1.47 14.72 -7.61
N LYS A 54 -1.36 14.74 -6.27
CA LYS A 54 -2.23 13.98 -5.36
C LYS A 54 -2.78 14.86 -4.24
N PRO A 55 -3.95 14.50 -3.69
CA PRO A 55 -4.41 15.09 -2.43
C PRO A 55 -3.41 14.79 -1.31
N TRP A 56 -3.06 15.83 -0.53
CA TRP A 56 -2.12 15.68 0.58
C TRP A 56 -2.61 14.69 1.64
N THR A 57 -3.93 14.57 1.84
CA THR A 57 -4.55 13.61 2.76
C THR A 57 -4.26 12.17 2.37
N THR A 58 -4.17 11.85 1.07
CA THR A 58 -3.79 10.52 0.59
C THR A 58 -2.36 10.17 0.98
N VAL A 59 -1.44 11.13 0.88
CA VAL A 59 -0.03 10.94 1.24
C VAL A 59 0.09 10.80 2.76
N ASP A 60 -0.53 11.70 3.51
CA ASP A 60 -0.56 11.69 4.99
C ASP A 60 -1.15 10.39 5.55
N GLN A 61 -2.30 9.94 5.04
CA GLN A 61 -2.94 8.72 5.49
C GLN A 61 -2.13 7.47 5.13
N ALA A 62 -1.53 7.42 3.95
CA ALA A 62 -0.67 6.30 3.55
C ALA A 62 0.54 6.18 4.50
N ILE A 63 1.23 7.29 4.77
CA ILE A 63 2.35 7.32 5.73
C ILE A 63 1.87 6.94 7.14
N LYS A 64 0.76 7.49 7.62
CA LYS A 64 0.25 7.16 8.97
C LYS A 64 -0.14 5.69 9.12
N LYS A 65 -0.80 5.14 8.10
CA LYS A 65 -1.33 3.78 8.13
C LYS A 65 -0.24 2.71 7.99
N HIS A 66 0.79 2.98 7.19
CA HIS A 66 1.79 1.97 6.84
C HIS A 66 3.23 2.35 7.24
N GLY A 67 3.53 3.63 7.51
CA GLY A 67 4.86 4.11 7.91
C GLY A 67 5.19 3.89 9.40
N LEU A 68 4.20 3.63 10.26
CA LEU A 68 4.46 3.22 11.65
C LEU A 68 4.98 1.77 11.76
N THR A 69 4.83 0.96 10.71
CA THR A 69 5.44 -0.36 10.60
C THR A 69 6.86 -0.23 10.07
N THR A 70 7.72 0.55 10.73
CA THR A 70 9.17 0.49 10.48
C THR A 70 9.74 -0.69 11.26
N PRO A 71 10.16 -1.82 10.65
CA PRO A 71 10.98 -2.81 11.33
C PRO A 71 12.42 -2.27 11.34
N GLY A 72 12.67 -1.32 12.23
CA GLY A 72 13.94 -0.60 12.29
C GLY A 72 14.19 0.04 13.65
N ARG A 73 13.57 -0.48 14.71
CA ARG A 73 13.87 -0.13 16.10
C ARG A 73 14.30 -1.37 16.88
N ASN A 74 15.31 -2.04 16.35
CA ASN A 74 16.11 -3.04 17.04
C ASN A 74 17.58 -2.75 16.70
N THR A 75 18.08 -1.70 17.33
CA THR A 75 19.50 -1.50 17.58
C THR A 75 19.96 -2.53 18.62
N THR A 76 21.02 -3.24 18.26
CA THR A 76 21.90 -4.11 19.04
C THR A 76 21.93 -3.89 20.56
N ALA A 77 21.76 -4.98 21.30
CA ALA A 77 22.56 -5.34 22.46
C ALA A 77 22.78 -6.86 22.45
#